data_AF-A0A840UY65-F1
#
_entry.id   AF-A0A840UY65-F1
#
_cell.length_a   1.000
_cell.length_b   1.000
_cell.length_c   1.000
_cell.angle_alpha   90.00
_cell.angle_beta   90.00
_cell.angle_gamma   90.00
#
_symmetry.space_group_name_H-M   'P 1'
#
loop_
_entity.id
_entity.type
_entity.pdbx_description
1 polymer ?
#
loop_
_entity_poly.entity_id
_entity_poly.type
_entity_poly.pdbx_seq_one_letter_code
_entity_poly.pdbx_strand_id
1 'polypeptide(L)'
;MLKNANSPDELDKKETARLVVDLFHRTIVHHALWFAEVKHQMGMDRALEFLHAATKKSYDVQMHHLSKLLGFSMDDGIPGPLLAMEDKDLIALRDRAAKNWLAGDGIWFQTIESAEGLNEAKRCNDSCWAQFSPFEASSIKKLLDLPESPGLEGLKKALAFRVYGFVNEQSFNDETPDSFVFQMNDCRVQSARKRKGLQDYPCKSAGLVEYSYFARAVDKRITTECIGCPPDPHPDDWFCAWKFTLGK
;
A
#
# COMPACT_ATOMS: atom_id res chain seq x y z
N MET A 1 25.94 -2.96 12.53
CA MET A 1 25.95 -3.49 13.91
C MET A 1 26.60 -2.47 14.82
N LEU A 2 26.00 -2.18 15.97
CA LEU A 2 26.63 -1.38 17.04
C LEU A 2 27.76 -2.23 17.64
N LYS A 3 28.91 -1.65 18.00
CA LYS A 3 30.00 -2.40 18.63
C LYS A 3 29.74 -2.50 20.13
N ASN A 4 29.56 -3.72 20.67
CA ASN A 4 29.60 -4.10 22.11
C ASN A 4 29.35 -2.98 23.16
N ALA A 5 28.33 -2.14 22.94
CA ALA A 5 28.02 -1.02 23.81
C ALA A 5 27.04 -1.50 24.89
N ASN A 6 27.31 -1.16 26.14
CA ASN A 6 26.43 -1.48 27.27
C ASN A 6 25.41 -0.36 27.53
N SER A 7 25.67 0.84 27.00
CA SER A 7 24.78 2.02 27.11
C SER A 7 24.74 2.82 25.79
N PRO A 8 23.61 3.44 25.41
CA PRO A 8 23.55 4.37 24.28
C PRO A 8 24.51 5.56 24.38
N ASP A 9 24.92 5.95 25.60
CA ASP A 9 25.86 7.06 25.83
C ASP A 9 27.29 6.73 25.39
N GLU A 10 27.61 5.45 25.17
CA GLU A 10 28.91 4.99 24.70
C GLU A 10 29.05 5.04 23.18
N LEU A 11 27.95 5.31 22.46
CA LEU A 11 27.92 5.23 21.00
C LEU A 11 28.63 6.41 20.36
N ASP A 12 29.43 6.12 19.33
CA ASP A 12 29.97 7.20 18.49
C ASP A 12 28.87 7.86 17.64
N LYS A 13 29.23 8.91 16.90
CA LYS A 13 28.29 9.64 16.03
C LYS A 13 27.58 8.75 15.01
N LYS A 14 28.31 7.82 14.39
CA LYS A 14 27.76 6.94 13.34
C LYS A 14 26.87 5.87 13.93
N GLU A 15 27.23 5.35 15.10
CA GLU A 15 26.45 4.39 15.85
C GLU A 15 25.17 5.00 16.39
N THR A 16 25.24 6.22 16.93
CA THR A 16 24.07 7.00 17.35
C THR A 16 23.13 7.26 16.17
N ALA A 17 23.65 7.70 15.02
CA ALA A 17 22.83 7.90 13.83
C ALA A 17 22.16 6.60 13.35
N ARG A 18 22.86 5.47 13.45
CA ARG A 18 22.29 4.15 13.14
C ARG A 18 21.19 3.75 14.12
N LEU A 19 21.38 4.00 15.41
CA LEU A 19 20.37 3.76 16.43
C LEU A 19 19.10 4.58 16.14
N VAL A 20 19.22 5.85 15.73
CA VAL A 20 18.07 6.68 15.35
C VAL A 20 17.25 6.04 14.22
N VAL A 21 17.90 5.55 13.16
CA VAL A 21 17.20 4.88 12.03
C VAL A 21 16.47 3.62 12.50
N ASP A 22 17.11 2.82 13.34
CA ASP A 22 16.52 1.61 13.92
C ASP A 22 15.35 1.93 14.86
N LEU A 23 15.42 3.00 15.66
CA LEU A 23 14.30 3.45 16.49
C LEU A 23 13.08 3.82 15.64
N PHE A 24 13.25 4.53 14.51
CA PHE A 24 12.14 4.80 13.59
C PHE A 24 11.53 3.51 13.03
N HIS A 25 12.34 2.53 12.67
CA HIS A 25 11.85 1.23 12.21
C HIS A 25 10.99 0.56 13.30
N ARG A 26 11.47 0.51 14.55
CA ARG A 26 10.70 -0.04 15.68
C ARG A 26 9.40 0.70 15.91
N THR A 27 9.38 2.03 15.76
CA THR A 27 8.16 2.83 15.86
C THR A 27 7.13 2.43 14.79
N ILE A 28 7.56 2.27 13.52
CA ILE A 28 6.68 1.85 12.42
C ILE A 28 6.11 0.45 12.68
N VAL A 29 6.96 -0.50 13.06
CA VAL A 29 6.52 -1.87 13.36
C VAL A 29 5.54 -1.89 14.54
N HIS A 30 5.85 -1.17 15.62
CA HIS A 30 4.98 -1.11 16.79
C HIS A 30 3.62 -0.49 16.47
N HIS A 31 3.57 0.56 15.63
CA HIS A 31 2.32 1.14 15.16
C HIS A 31 1.48 0.14 14.34
N ALA A 32 2.12 -0.61 13.44
CA ALA A 32 1.45 -1.67 12.68
C ALA A 32 0.95 -2.81 13.57
N LEU A 33 1.70 -3.18 14.61
CA LEU A 33 1.29 -4.20 15.59
C LEU A 33 0.08 -3.75 16.42
N TRP A 34 0.03 -2.48 16.86
CA TRP A 34 -1.16 -1.93 17.51
C TRP A 34 -2.40 -2.05 16.63
N PHE A 35 -2.28 -1.70 15.36
CA PHE A 35 -3.37 -1.87 14.42
C PHE A 35 -3.78 -3.33 14.25
N ALA A 36 -2.81 -4.24 14.15
CA ALA A 36 -3.06 -5.68 14.04
C ALA A 36 -3.81 -6.24 15.25
N GLU A 37 -3.40 -5.87 16.47
CA GLU A 37 -4.02 -6.31 17.72
C GLU A 37 -5.42 -5.72 17.90
N VAL A 38 -5.63 -4.42 17.66
CA VAL A 38 -6.97 -3.83 17.75
C VAL A 38 -7.92 -4.51 16.77
N LYS A 39 -7.46 -4.81 15.56
CA LYS A 39 -8.25 -5.56 14.58
C LYS A 39 -8.57 -6.97 15.07
N HIS A 40 -7.61 -7.67 15.68
CA HIS A 40 -7.82 -9.00 16.25
C HIS A 40 -8.85 -8.99 17.39
N GLN A 41 -8.78 -8.00 18.28
CA GLN A 41 -9.62 -7.92 19.47
C GLN A 41 -11.00 -7.28 19.22
N MET A 42 -11.09 -6.34 18.28
CA MET A 42 -12.26 -5.44 18.12
C MET A 42 -12.83 -5.41 16.70
N GLY A 43 -12.25 -6.16 15.77
CA GLY A 43 -12.67 -6.20 14.38
C GLY A 43 -12.15 -5.03 13.53
N MET A 44 -12.27 -5.18 12.21
CA MET A 44 -11.67 -4.26 11.23
C MET A 44 -12.26 -2.85 11.28
N ASP A 45 -13.58 -2.71 11.38
CA ASP A 45 -14.24 -1.39 11.33
C ASP A 45 -13.78 -0.50 12.49
N ARG A 46 -13.76 -1.04 13.72
CA ARG A 46 -13.23 -0.34 14.90
C ARG A 46 -11.74 -0.07 14.79
N ALA A 47 -10.97 -1.01 14.23
CA ALA A 47 -9.54 -0.83 14.04
C ALA A 47 -9.22 0.32 13.07
N LEU A 48 -9.99 0.47 11.99
CA LEU A 48 -9.84 1.57 11.03
C LEU A 48 -10.17 2.93 11.67
N GLU A 49 -11.27 3.02 12.42
CA GLU A 49 -11.64 4.24 13.16
C GLU A 49 -10.52 4.68 14.12
N PHE A 50 -10.01 3.73 14.91
CA PHE A 50 -8.94 4.01 15.87
C PHE A 50 -7.61 4.31 15.20
N LEU A 51 -7.25 3.61 14.12
CA LEU A 51 -6.06 3.91 13.33
C LEU A 51 -6.12 5.34 12.80
N HIS A 52 -7.23 5.73 12.19
CA HIS A 52 -7.43 7.08 11.65
C HIS A 52 -7.29 8.19 12.69
N ALA A 53 -7.79 7.95 13.92
CA ALA A 53 -7.64 8.88 15.02
C ALA A 53 -6.22 8.91 15.59
N ALA A 54 -5.60 7.74 15.76
CA ALA A 54 -4.26 7.59 16.32
C ALA A 54 -3.17 8.12 15.38
N THR A 55 -3.28 7.85 14.07
CA THR A 55 -2.32 8.30 13.05
C THR A 55 -2.22 9.81 13.02
N LYS A 56 -3.35 10.54 12.99
CA LYS A 56 -3.33 12.02 13.00
C LYS A 56 -2.60 12.55 14.24
N LYS A 57 -3.02 12.12 15.44
CA LYS A 57 -2.44 12.61 16.70
C LYS A 57 -0.96 12.25 16.84
N SER A 58 -0.59 11.01 16.50
CA SER A 58 0.79 10.55 16.61
C SER A 58 1.70 11.23 15.60
N TYR A 59 1.22 11.46 14.37
CA TYR A 59 1.93 12.21 13.35
C TYR A 59 2.17 13.66 13.78
N ASP A 60 1.15 14.35 14.30
CA ASP A 60 1.28 15.74 14.76
C ASP A 60 2.36 15.88 15.84
N VAL A 61 2.38 14.96 16.82
CA VAL A 61 3.40 14.93 17.88
C VAL A 61 4.79 14.63 17.31
N GLN A 62 4.92 13.60 16.47
CA GLN A 62 6.21 13.22 15.87
C GLN A 62 6.78 14.37 15.03
N MET A 63 5.96 14.98 14.17
CA MET A 63 6.39 16.10 13.33
C MET A 63 6.67 17.35 14.14
N HIS A 64 5.93 17.63 15.22
CA HIS A 64 6.25 18.75 16.11
C HIS A 64 7.66 18.61 16.71
N HIS A 65 8.01 17.41 17.19
CA HIS A 65 9.35 17.17 17.73
C HIS A 65 10.44 17.27 16.66
N LEU A 66 10.21 16.65 15.49
CA LEU A 66 11.20 16.64 14.40
C LEU A 66 11.38 18.01 13.76
N SER A 67 10.30 18.76 13.50
CA SER A 67 10.35 20.11 12.95
C SER A 67 11.14 21.05 13.85
N LYS A 68 10.90 21.01 15.17
CA LYS A 68 11.63 21.80 16.14
C LYS A 68 13.12 21.43 16.22
N LEU A 69 13.43 20.13 16.18
CA LEU A 69 14.82 19.65 16.28
C LEU A 69 15.62 19.92 15.00
N LEU A 70 15.01 19.73 13.83
CA LEU A 70 15.67 19.81 12.53
C LEU A 70 15.51 21.18 11.84
N GLY A 71 14.69 22.07 12.41
CA GLY A 71 14.56 23.46 11.97
C GLY A 71 13.74 23.68 10.71
N PHE A 72 12.71 22.86 10.46
CA PHE A 72 11.79 23.07 9.34
C PHE A 72 10.40 23.51 9.80
N SER A 73 9.67 24.25 8.94
CA SER A 73 8.29 24.69 9.22
C SER A 73 7.27 23.58 8.95
N MET A 74 6.07 23.74 9.50
CA MET A 74 4.90 22.91 9.20
C MET A 74 3.76 23.82 8.78
N ASP A 75 2.98 23.42 7.77
CA ASP A 75 1.76 24.12 7.33
C ASP A 75 0.67 23.09 7.07
N ASP A 76 -0.47 23.23 7.76
CA ASP A 76 -1.59 22.27 7.79
C ASP A 76 -1.17 20.77 7.87
N GLY A 77 -0.21 20.47 8.75
CA GLY A 77 0.33 19.12 8.91
C GLY A 77 1.31 18.68 7.82
N ILE A 78 1.65 19.53 6.86
CA ILE A 78 2.62 19.24 5.80
C ILE A 78 3.97 19.89 6.14
N PRO A 79 5.10 19.15 6.08
CA PRO A 79 6.43 19.75 6.21
C PRO A 79 6.68 20.81 5.14
N GLY A 80 7.09 22.01 5.55
CA GLY A 80 7.44 23.12 4.67
C GLY A 80 8.43 22.76 3.55
N PRO A 81 9.45 21.91 3.79
CA PRO A 81 10.33 21.45 2.72
C PRO A 81 9.62 20.71 1.58
N LEU A 82 8.49 20.04 1.84
CA LEU A 82 7.69 19.42 0.77
C LEU A 82 6.90 20.46 -0.03
N LEU A 83 6.35 21.47 0.66
CA LEU A 83 5.60 22.57 0.02
C LEU A 83 6.50 23.50 -0.81
N ALA A 84 7.80 23.53 -0.50
CA ALA A 84 8.78 24.32 -1.24
C ALA A 84 9.34 23.60 -2.47
N MET A 85 8.95 22.34 -2.74
CA MET A 85 9.40 21.61 -3.92
C MET A 85 8.67 22.11 -5.18
N GLU A 86 9.35 22.08 -6.33
CA GLU A 86 8.72 22.22 -7.63
C GLU A 86 7.74 21.06 -7.88
N ASP A 87 6.63 21.32 -8.57
CA ASP A 87 5.58 20.32 -8.84
C ASP A 87 6.13 19.01 -9.41
N LYS A 88 7.08 19.10 -10.36
CA LYS A 88 7.72 17.93 -10.99
C LYS A 88 8.48 17.07 -9.97
N ASP A 89 9.11 17.68 -8.97
CA ASP A 89 9.95 16.99 -7.99
C ASP A 89 9.06 16.38 -6.90
N LEU A 90 7.96 17.04 -6.55
CA LEU A 90 6.95 16.50 -5.64
C LEU A 90 6.23 15.29 -6.25
N ILE A 91 5.89 15.35 -7.55
CA ILE A 91 5.36 14.22 -8.31
C ILE A 91 6.38 13.07 -8.35
N ALA A 92 7.65 13.38 -8.64
CA ALA A 92 8.70 12.37 -8.64
C ALA A 92 8.87 11.72 -7.25
N LEU A 93 8.77 12.49 -6.17
CA LEU A 93 8.82 11.98 -4.80
C LEU A 93 7.66 11.02 -4.51
N ARG A 94 6.43 11.39 -4.88
CA ARG A 94 5.25 10.52 -4.75
C ARG A 94 5.45 9.19 -5.48
N ASP A 95 5.87 9.24 -6.73
CA ASP A 95 6.07 8.03 -7.54
C ASP A 95 7.21 7.16 -6.99
N ARG A 96 8.25 7.79 -6.42
CA ARG A 96 9.35 7.08 -5.74
C ARG A 96 8.90 6.44 -4.44
N ALA A 97 8.03 7.09 -3.67
CA ALA A 97 7.44 6.51 -2.47
C ALA A 97 6.63 5.25 -2.80
N ALA A 98 5.80 5.29 -3.85
CA ALA A 98 5.05 4.13 -4.31
C ALA A 98 5.97 3.00 -4.84
N LYS A 99 7.01 3.34 -5.61
CA LYS A 99 8.03 2.36 -6.06
C LYS A 99 8.80 1.74 -4.89
N ASN A 100 9.07 2.51 -3.83
CA ASN A 100 9.74 2.03 -2.63
C ASN A 100 8.85 1.04 -1.87
N TRP A 101 7.56 1.32 -1.76
CA TRP A 101 6.58 0.36 -1.20
C TRP A 101 6.60 -0.96 -1.97
N LEU A 102 6.52 -0.92 -3.31
CA LEU A 102 6.54 -2.14 -4.13
C LEU A 102 7.85 -2.93 -3.99
N ALA A 103 8.98 -2.23 -3.87
CA ALA A 103 10.26 -2.87 -3.61
C ALA A 103 10.26 -3.58 -2.24
N GLY A 104 9.69 -2.94 -1.22
CA GLY A 104 9.52 -3.53 0.11
C GLY A 104 8.67 -4.79 0.10
N ASP A 105 7.53 -4.77 -0.60
CA ASP A 105 6.64 -5.93 -0.77
C ASP A 105 7.39 -7.11 -1.43
N GLY A 106 8.10 -6.83 -2.53
CA GLY A 106 8.92 -7.84 -3.21
C GLY A 106 10.11 -8.36 -2.39
N ILE A 107 10.70 -7.55 -1.50
CA ILE A 107 11.78 -7.98 -0.59
C ILE A 107 11.24 -8.93 0.47
N TRP A 108 10.09 -8.63 1.08
CA TRP A 108 9.42 -9.54 2.01
C TRP A 108 9.11 -10.89 1.36
N PHE A 109 8.53 -10.84 0.15
CA PHE A 109 8.22 -12.04 -0.62
C PHE A 109 9.47 -12.89 -0.85
N GLN A 110 10.54 -12.30 -1.39
CA GLN A 110 11.79 -13.01 -1.70
C GLN A 110 12.49 -13.54 -0.46
N THR A 111 12.39 -12.82 0.66
CA THR A 111 12.99 -13.25 1.95
C THR A 111 12.32 -14.54 2.43
N ILE A 112 10.98 -14.60 2.39
CA ILE A 112 10.24 -15.81 2.78
C ILE A 112 10.43 -16.91 1.75
N GLU A 113 10.36 -16.60 0.45
CA GLU A 113 10.54 -17.59 -0.62
C GLU A 113 11.92 -18.27 -0.52
N SER A 114 12.97 -17.50 -0.22
CA SER A 114 14.33 -18.03 -0.08
C SER A 114 14.50 -18.91 1.16
N ALA A 115 13.72 -18.69 2.22
CA ALA A 115 13.82 -19.42 3.48
C ALA A 115 12.88 -20.65 3.53
N GLU A 116 11.63 -20.48 3.09
CA GLU A 116 10.51 -21.40 3.32
C GLU A 116 9.82 -21.83 2.01
N GLY A 117 10.24 -21.30 0.87
CA GLY A 117 9.72 -21.65 -0.46
C GLY A 117 8.50 -20.83 -0.91
N LEU A 118 8.14 -21.01 -2.19
CA LEU A 118 7.13 -20.20 -2.88
C LEU A 118 5.74 -20.25 -2.23
N ASN A 119 5.32 -21.42 -1.75
CA ASN A 119 3.98 -21.58 -1.16
C ASN A 119 3.81 -20.73 0.10
N GLU A 120 4.83 -20.69 0.97
CA GLU A 120 4.79 -19.89 2.19
C GLU A 120 4.84 -18.39 1.88
N ALA A 121 5.69 -17.98 0.94
CA ALA A 121 5.73 -16.59 0.48
C ALA A 121 4.38 -16.14 -0.07
N LYS A 122 3.72 -16.96 -0.89
CA LYS A 122 2.38 -16.69 -1.42
C LYS A 122 1.32 -16.63 -0.33
N ARG A 123 1.34 -17.57 0.62
CA ARG A 123 0.39 -17.59 1.74
C ARG A 123 0.50 -16.31 2.59
N CYS A 124 1.71 -15.89 2.90
CA CYS A 124 1.97 -14.64 3.63
C CYS A 124 1.55 -13.41 2.82
N ASN A 125 1.89 -13.36 1.54
CA ASN A 125 1.51 -12.28 0.62
C ASN A 125 -0.01 -12.12 0.53
N ASP A 126 -0.74 -13.20 0.23
CA ASP A 126 -2.19 -13.17 0.04
C ASP A 126 -2.89 -12.77 1.35
N SER A 127 -2.38 -13.25 2.49
CA SER A 127 -2.85 -12.85 3.82
C SER A 127 -2.57 -11.38 4.11
N CYS A 128 -1.40 -10.84 3.69
CA CYS A 128 -1.07 -9.42 3.80
C CYS A 128 -2.06 -8.57 3.00
N TRP A 129 -2.34 -8.94 1.75
CA TRP A 129 -3.30 -8.26 0.88
C TRP A 129 -4.72 -8.26 1.44
N ALA A 130 -5.14 -9.34 2.11
CA ALA A 130 -6.43 -9.40 2.81
C ALA A 130 -6.55 -8.34 3.92
N GLN A 131 -5.44 -7.92 4.52
CA GLN A 131 -5.42 -6.88 5.56
C GLN A 131 -5.18 -5.48 5.00
N PHE A 132 -4.29 -5.37 4.02
CA PHE A 132 -3.89 -4.08 3.45
C PHE A 132 -4.97 -3.47 2.57
N SER A 133 -5.65 -4.26 1.74
CA SER A 133 -6.62 -3.73 0.76
C SER A 133 -7.79 -2.98 1.41
N PRO A 134 -8.43 -3.48 2.49
CA PRO A 134 -9.48 -2.71 3.16
C PRO A 134 -8.94 -1.45 3.88
N PHE A 135 -7.73 -1.52 4.43
CA PHE A 135 -7.06 -0.35 5.01
C PHE A 135 -6.76 0.73 3.97
N GLU A 136 -6.23 0.34 2.81
CA GLU A 136 -5.93 1.24 1.71
C GLU A 136 -7.22 1.91 1.21
N ALA A 137 -8.27 1.13 0.98
CA ALA A 137 -9.59 1.65 0.59
C ALA A 137 -10.14 2.66 1.61
N SER A 138 -10.09 2.34 2.91
CA SER A 138 -10.54 3.25 3.98
C SER A 138 -9.73 4.55 4.02
N SER A 139 -8.41 4.45 3.86
CA SER A 139 -7.51 5.62 3.83
C SER A 139 -7.80 6.51 2.63
N ILE A 140 -8.03 5.92 1.45
CA ILE A 140 -8.36 6.66 0.22
C ILE A 140 -9.76 7.28 0.32
N LYS A 141 -10.76 6.55 0.84
CA LYS A 141 -12.10 7.12 1.07
C LYS A 141 -12.04 8.37 1.95
N LYS A 142 -11.27 8.31 3.03
CA LYS A 142 -11.07 9.45 3.92
C LYS A 142 -10.31 10.60 3.24
N LEU A 143 -9.27 10.29 2.46
CA LEU A 143 -8.47 11.29 1.74
C LEU A 143 -9.31 12.05 0.69
N LEU A 144 -10.22 11.34 0.02
CA LEU A 144 -11.05 11.87 -1.06
C LEU A 144 -12.46 12.30 -0.59
N ASP A 145 -12.74 12.22 0.71
CA ASP A 145 -14.06 12.46 1.30
C ASP A 145 -15.20 11.72 0.56
N LEU A 146 -14.97 10.44 0.25
CA LEU A 146 -15.97 9.62 -0.43
C LEU A 146 -17.09 9.20 0.54
N PRO A 147 -18.36 9.19 0.10
CA PRO A 147 -19.47 8.72 0.92
C PRO A 147 -19.34 7.22 1.24
N GLU A 148 -20.16 6.74 2.17
CA GLU A 148 -20.13 5.34 2.61
C GLU A 148 -20.31 4.32 1.48
N SER A 149 -21.12 4.64 0.48
CA SER A 149 -21.41 3.77 -0.66
C SER A 149 -21.32 4.57 -1.97
N PRO A 150 -20.10 4.86 -2.45
CA PRO A 150 -19.86 5.79 -3.53
C PRO A 150 -20.09 5.18 -4.93
N GLY A 151 -20.45 3.89 -5.02
CA GLY A 151 -20.71 3.20 -6.28
C GLY A 151 -19.46 3.03 -7.17
N LEU A 152 -19.69 2.73 -8.45
CA LEU A 152 -18.60 2.43 -9.40
C LEU A 152 -17.72 3.64 -9.70
N GLU A 153 -18.29 4.84 -9.79
CA GLU A 153 -17.50 6.07 -9.97
C GLU A 153 -16.60 6.36 -8.76
N GLY A 154 -17.11 6.08 -7.55
CA GLY A 154 -16.30 6.07 -6.34
C GLY A 154 -15.15 5.07 -6.39
N LEU A 155 -15.43 3.85 -6.87
CA LEU A 155 -14.42 2.81 -7.02
C LEU A 155 -13.36 3.17 -8.06
N LYS A 156 -13.71 3.73 -9.21
CA LYS A 156 -12.73 4.20 -10.22
C LYS A 156 -11.79 5.25 -9.62
N LYS A 157 -12.35 6.25 -8.92
CA LYS A 157 -11.54 7.24 -8.18
C LYS A 157 -10.64 6.57 -7.15
N ALA A 158 -11.17 5.65 -6.35
CA ALA A 158 -10.38 4.97 -5.33
C ALA A 158 -9.24 4.13 -5.93
N LEU A 159 -9.50 3.39 -7.01
CA LEU A 159 -8.49 2.60 -7.74
C LEU A 159 -7.34 3.47 -8.27
N ALA A 160 -7.64 4.66 -8.80
CA ALA A 160 -6.63 5.60 -9.30
C ALA A 160 -5.69 6.16 -8.21
N PHE A 161 -6.12 6.15 -6.93
CA PHE A 161 -5.34 6.64 -5.79
C PHE A 161 -4.65 5.51 -5.00
N ARG A 162 -4.79 4.25 -5.44
CA ARG A 162 -4.05 3.13 -4.85
C ARG A 162 -2.55 3.32 -5.05
N VAL A 163 -1.75 2.76 -4.17
CA VAL A 163 -0.30 2.75 -4.30
C VAL A 163 0.15 2.12 -5.64
N TYR A 164 -0.62 1.12 -6.13
CA TYR A 164 -0.41 0.53 -7.44
C TYR A 164 -0.67 1.48 -8.62
N GLY A 165 -1.59 2.44 -8.47
CA GLY A 165 -1.91 3.45 -9.49
C GLY A 165 -0.72 4.34 -9.85
N PHE A 166 0.26 4.47 -8.96
CA PHE A 166 1.46 5.29 -9.18
C PHE A 166 2.66 4.51 -9.74
N VAL A 167 2.56 3.18 -9.90
CA VAL A 167 3.68 2.34 -10.37
C VAL A 167 3.40 1.53 -11.62
N ASN A 168 2.13 1.44 -12.03
CA ASN A 168 1.64 0.63 -13.14
C ASN A 168 0.80 1.47 -14.12
N GLU A 169 0.65 1.00 -15.35
CA GLU A 169 -0.28 1.58 -16.33
C GLU A 169 -1.61 0.83 -16.29
N GLN A 170 -2.71 1.56 -16.25
CA GLN A 170 -4.04 1.01 -15.97
C GLN A 170 -5.12 1.71 -16.80
N SER A 171 -6.18 0.98 -17.14
CA SER A 171 -7.34 1.52 -17.85
C SER A 171 -8.66 1.04 -17.25
N PHE A 172 -9.71 1.82 -17.53
CA PHE A 172 -11.09 1.54 -17.15
C PHE A 172 -11.93 1.47 -18.42
N ASN A 173 -12.59 0.34 -18.65
CA ASN A 173 -13.47 0.12 -19.79
C ASN A 173 -14.90 -0.07 -19.27
N ASP A 174 -15.78 0.88 -19.55
CA ASP A 174 -17.19 0.79 -19.17
C ASP A 174 -17.91 -0.22 -20.06
N GLU A 175 -18.53 -1.23 -19.45
CA GLU A 175 -19.25 -2.29 -20.16
C GLU A 175 -20.76 -2.03 -20.14
N THR A 176 -21.28 -1.67 -18.96
CA THR A 176 -22.70 -1.42 -18.71
C THR A 176 -22.85 -0.27 -17.69
N PRO A 177 -24.06 0.28 -17.49
CA PRO A 177 -24.28 1.27 -16.43
C PRO A 177 -23.96 0.78 -15.02
N ASP A 178 -23.93 -0.54 -14.81
CA ASP A 178 -23.71 -1.22 -13.55
C ASP A 178 -22.42 -2.07 -13.52
N SER A 179 -21.54 -1.96 -14.52
CA SER A 179 -20.24 -2.64 -14.50
C SER A 179 -19.15 -2.00 -15.37
N PHE A 180 -17.90 -2.19 -14.96
CA PHE A 180 -16.72 -1.83 -15.76
C PHE A 180 -15.62 -2.88 -15.61
N VAL A 181 -14.73 -2.95 -16.59
CA VAL A 181 -13.51 -3.76 -16.56
C VAL A 181 -12.31 -2.86 -16.28
N PHE A 182 -11.59 -3.18 -15.22
CA PHE A 182 -10.29 -2.60 -14.89
C PHE A 182 -9.18 -3.46 -15.47
N GLN A 183 -8.25 -2.87 -16.21
CA GLN A 183 -7.11 -3.58 -16.79
C GLN A 183 -5.80 -3.04 -16.24
N MET A 184 -4.89 -3.96 -15.95
CA MET A 184 -3.50 -3.68 -15.62
C MET A 184 -2.66 -3.81 -16.90
N ASN A 185 -2.56 -2.72 -17.66
CA ASN A 185 -1.89 -2.70 -18.97
C ASN A 185 -0.40 -2.97 -18.85
N ASP A 186 0.29 -2.29 -17.92
CA ASP A 186 1.68 -2.60 -17.57
C ASP A 186 1.83 -2.79 -16.07
N CYS A 187 2.08 -4.04 -15.66
CA CYS A 187 2.41 -4.38 -14.29
C CYS A 187 3.93 -4.37 -14.11
N ARG A 188 4.43 -3.46 -13.28
CA ARG A 188 5.87 -3.32 -13.00
C ARG A 188 6.55 -4.61 -12.56
N VAL A 189 5.84 -5.47 -11.81
CA VAL A 189 6.35 -6.78 -11.37
C VAL A 189 6.51 -7.72 -12.56
N GLN A 190 5.45 -7.90 -13.37
CA GLN A 190 5.49 -8.79 -14.52
C GLN A 190 6.49 -8.30 -15.58
N SER A 191 6.48 -7.00 -15.88
CA SER A 191 7.47 -6.39 -16.77
C SER A 191 8.91 -6.55 -16.27
N ALA A 192 9.16 -6.51 -14.96
CA ALA A 192 10.48 -6.82 -14.40
C ALA A 192 10.87 -8.29 -14.57
N ARG A 193 9.92 -9.22 -14.49
CA ARG A 193 10.14 -10.65 -14.73
C ARG A 193 10.39 -10.95 -16.20
N LYS A 194 9.58 -10.40 -17.11
CA LYS A 194 9.75 -10.50 -18.56
C LYS A 194 11.13 -10.00 -19.01
N ARG A 195 11.61 -8.87 -18.49
CA ARG A 195 12.99 -8.37 -18.74
C ARG A 195 14.09 -9.32 -18.27
N LYS A 196 13.82 -10.16 -17.27
CA LYS A 196 14.75 -11.19 -16.77
C LYS A 196 14.57 -12.54 -17.45
N GLY A 197 13.71 -12.65 -18.47
CA GLY A 197 13.38 -13.92 -19.12
C GLY A 197 12.63 -14.90 -18.20
N LEU A 198 12.02 -14.41 -17.12
CA LEU A 198 11.24 -15.22 -16.19
C LEU A 198 9.78 -15.28 -16.65
N GLN A 199 9.13 -16.43 -16.39
CA GLN A 199 7.69 -16.59 -16.55
C GLN A 199 6.94 -15.61 -15.65
N ASP A 200 5.72 -15.25 -16.05
CA ASP A 200 4.86 -14.40 -15.25
C ASP A 200 4.63 -15.00 -13.87
N TYR A 201 4.64 -14.13 -12.87
CA TYR A 201 4.38 -14.51 -11.50
C TYR A 201 2.90 -14.89 -11.35
N PRO A 202 2.56 -16.07 -10.79
CA PRO A 202 1.17 -16.50 -10.65
C PRO A 202 0.43 -15.72 -9.55
N CYS A 203 0.07 -14.46 -9.79
CA CYS A 203 -0.52 -13.53 -8.83
C CYS A 203 -2.04 -13.61 -8.68
N LYS A 204 -2.75 -14.49 -9.43
CA LYS A 204 -4.22 -14.58 -9.39
C LYS A 204 -4.80 -14.76 -7.99
N SER A 205 -4.18 -15.57 -7.13
CA SER A 205 -4.66 -15.79 -5.75
C SER A 205 -4.65 -14.50 -4.93
N ALA A 206 -3.53 -13.76 -5.00
CA ALA A 206 -3.41 -12.43 -4.39
C ALA A 206 -4.43 -11.45 -4.97
N GLY A 207 -4.54 -11.38 -6.30
CA GLY A 207 -5.44 -10.46 -6.98
C GLY A 207 -6.91 -10.69 -6.62
N LEU A 208 -7.35 -11.95 -6.50
CA LEU A 208 -8.72 -12.29 -6.09
C LEU A 208 -9.04 -11.73 -4.70
N VAL A 209 -8.10 -11.85 -3.77
CA VAL A 209 -8.22 -11.28 -2.42
C VAL A 209 -8.19 -9.75 -2.50
N GLU A 210 -7.14 -9.21 -3.10
CA GLU A 210 -6.85 -7.78 -3.18
C GLU A 210 -8.02 -6.98 -3.77
N TYR A 211 -8.40 -7.27 -5.01
CA TYR A 211 -9.40 -6.47 -5.72
C TYR A 211 -10.80 -6.65 -5.13
N SER A 212 -11.16 -7.87 -4.70
CA SER A 212 -12.46 -8.12 -4.08
C SER A 212 -12.58 -7.43 -2.72
N TYR A 213 -11.51 -7.44 -1.92
CA TYR A 213 -11.53 -6.84 -0.58
C TYR A 213 -11.47 -5.32 -0.67
N PHE A 214 -10.67 -4.78 -1.60
CA PHE A 214 -10.62 -3.35 -1.88
C PHE A 214 -11.99 -2.83 -2.33
N ALA A 215 -12.58 -3.44 -3.38
CA ALA A 215 -13.85 -2.97 -3.93
C ALA A 215 -14.99 -3.03 -2.91
N ARG A 216 -15.07 -4.12 -2.14
CA ARG A 216 -16.08 -4.25 -1.06
C ARG A 216 -15.86 -3.26 0.08
N ALA A 217 -14.62 -2.91 0.40
CA ALA A 217 -14.32 -1.89 1.41
C ALA A 217 -14.65 -0.47 0.92
N VAL A 218 -14.60 -0.25 -0.40
CA VAL A 218 -15.08 0.99 -1.01
C VAL A 218 -16.61 1.06 -0.96
N ASP A 219 -17.28 0.04 -1.48
CA ASP A 219 -18.74 -0.11 -1.48
C ASP A 219 -19.12 -1.60 -1.36
N LYS A 220 -19.80 -1.97 -0.28
CA LYS A 220 -20.13 -3.37 0.03
C LYS A 220 -21.02 -4.07 -1.01
N ARG A 221 -21.68 -3.30 -1.89
CA ARG A 221 -22.56 -3.81 -2.95
C ARG A 221 -21.78 -4.26 -4.18
N ILE A 222 -20.50 -3.89 -4.30
CA ILE A 222 -19.71 -4.22 -5.48
C ILE A 222 -19.22 -5.67 -5.38
N THR A 223 -19.42 -6.41 -6.46
CA THR A 223 -18.82 -7.73 -6.68
C THR A 223 -17.66 -7.64 -7.67
N THR A 224 -16.71 -8.56 -7.54
CA THR A 224 -15.49 -8.60 -8.34
C THR A 224 -15.36 -9.96 -9.01
N GLU A 225 -15.04 -9.96 -10.30
CA GLU A 225 -14.79 -11.14 -11.12
C GLU A 225 -13.42 -11.01 -11.79
N CYS A 226 -12.63 -12.08 -11.77
CA CYS A 226 -11.36 -12.14 -12.48
C CYS A 226 -11.61 -12.54 -13.94
N ILE A 227 -11.31 -11.64 -14.88
CA ILE A 227 -11.38 -11.93 -16.32
C ILE A 227 -10.15 -12.70 -16.77
N GLY A 228 -8.98 -12.34 -16.24
CA GLY A 228 -7.72 -13.05 -16.47
C GLY A 228 -6.62 -12.51 -15.58
N CYS A 229 -5.76 -13.38 -15.07
CA CYS A 229 -4.59 -13.02 -14.29
C CYS A 229 -3.62 -14.21 -14.24
N PRO A 230 -2.29 -14.01 -14.40
CA PRO A 230 -1.30 -15.07 -14.28
C PRO A 230 -1.54 -15.96 -13.06
N PRO A 231 -1.52 -17.30 -13.23
CA PRO A 231 -0.97 -18.03 -14.38
C PRO A 231 -1.96 -18.26 -15.53
N ASP A 232 -3.17 -17.68 -15.49
CA ASP A 232 -4.09 -17.77 -16.62
C ASP A 232 -3.46 -17.14 -17.88
N PRO A 233 -3.77 -17.66 -19.07
CA PRO A 233 -3.46 -16.97 -20.31
C PRO A 233 -4.09 -15.57 -20.35
N HIS A 234 -3.35 -14.60 -20.88
CA HIS A 234 -3.81 -13.23 -21.08
C HIS A 234 -3.29 -12.70 -22.43
N PRO A 235 -3.94 -11.70 -23.04
CA PRO A 235 -3.44 -11.05 -24.25
C PRO A 235 -2.20 -10.20 -23.97
N ASP A 236 -1.57 -9.68 -25.02
CA ASP A 236 -0.39 -8.81 -24.90
C ASP A 236 -0.72 -7.41 -24.32
N ASP A 237 -1.97 -6.98 -24.41
CA ASP A 237 -2.40 -5.61 -24.05
C ASP A 237 -2.57 -5.36 -22.54
N TRP A 238 -2.67 -6.43 -21.74
CA TRP A 238 -2.78 -6.35 -20.29
C TRP A 238 -2.32 -7.63 -19.60
N PHE A 239 -1.82 -7.50 -18.36
CA PHE A 239 -1.42 -8.64 -17.53
C PHE A 239 -2.57 -9.20 -16.69
N CYS A 240 -3.44 -8.34 -16.16
CA CYS A 240 -4.66 -8.82 -15.50
C CYS A 240 -5.85 -7.90 -15.74
N ALA A 241 -7.04 -8.46 -15.68
CA ALA A 241 -8.29 -7.76 -15.89
C ALA A 241 -9.35 -8.21 -14.88
N TRP A 242 -10.08 -7.24 -14.32
CA TRP A 242 -11.03 -7.43 -13.24
C TRP A 242 -12.33 -6.70 -13.57
N LYS A 243 -13.44 -7.43 -13.57
CA LYS A 243 -14.77 -6.86 -13.74
C LYS A 243 -15.35 -6.52 -12.38
N PHE A 244 -15.81 -5.28 -12.24
CA PHE A 244 -16.55 -4.82 -11.06
C PHE A 244 -18.00 -4.59 -11.45
N THR A 245 -18.92 -5.15 -10.67
CA THR A 245 -20.37 -5.01 -10.90
C THR A 245 -21.02 -4.46 -9.64
N LEU A 246 -21.90 -3.46 -9.78
CA LEU A 246 -22.66 -2.91 -8.66
C LEU A 246 -23.94 -3.73 -8.47
N GLY A 247 -24.06 -4.38 -7.32
CA GLY A 247 -25.31 -5.03 -6.90
C GLY A 247 -26.43 -4.01 -6.64
N LYS A 248 -27.68 -4.48 -6.75
CA LYS A 248 -28.87 -3.70 -6.38
C LYS A 248 -28.89 -3.37 -4.89
#